data_AF-A0A3P7IJA5-F1
#
_entry.id   AF-A0A3P7IJA5-F1
#
_cell.length_a   1.000
_cell.length_b   1.000
_cell.length_c   1.000
_cell.angle_alpha   90.00
_cell.angle_beta   90.00
_cell.angle_gamma   90.00
#
_symmetry.space_group_name_H-M   'P 1'
#
loop_
_entity.id
_entity.type
_entity.pdbx_description
1 polymer ?
#
loop_
_entity_poly.entity_id
_entity_poly.type
_entity_poly.pdbx_seq_one_letter_code
_entity_poly.pdbx_strand_id
1 'polypeptide(L)'
;MAETGKYSAQQIENRAKRIVENSGTMGVSLYPCSVPGRGKMFDMPDNMMEVGLGIHGEPGCERETVMSAGKIVTKIMNRLQNIVKFTKATQTTRIFFPDQPIVLLINNLGGVSQLEMGIIKSEAVKWCLQHSITIARLLCGTYMTSLDGHGISLTVLKQFDEEILELLDAPTSAPGWHVPDKLGKPKAAPPEKGELSTLQYSGGGVLFTKGDSITSFLHSSRKVRMRRWRCSEQEDIGRKCVNAVCEKMIAMEAELNALDSAAGDGDCGTTFAQAARTIMERMETLPFTSAQQLLHNLSEIFEYVGGTGGA
;
A
#
# COMPACT_ATOMS: atom_id res chain seq x y z
N MET A 1 19.93 19.05 -22.56
CA MET A 1 20.68 19.26 -23.82
C MET A 1 20.45 20.65 -24.40
N ALA A 2 19.24 21.01 -24.83
CA ALA A 2 18.98 22.34 -25.39
C ALA A 2 19.35 23.48 -24.42
N GLU A 3 18.90 23.36 -23.18
CA GLU A 3 19.14 24.35 -22.11
C GLU A 3 20.62 24.63 -21.84
N THR A 4 21.51 23.67 -22.11
CA THR A 4 22.95 23.86 -21.83
C THR A 4 23.65 24.71 -22.90
N GLY A 5 23.03 24.91 -24.07
CA GLY A 5 23.64 25.58 -25.22
C GLY A 5 24.85 24.84 -25.85
N LYS A 6 25.23 23.67 -25.32
CA LYS A 6 26.43 22.93 -25.76
C LYS A 6 26.21 22.02 -26.96
N TYR A 7 24.95 21.69 -27.27
CA TYR A 7 24.58 20.75 -28.32
C TYR A 7 23.96 21.48 -29.50
N SER A 8 24.36 21.13 -30.71
CA SER A 8 23.69 21.60 -31.92
C SER A 8 22.30 20.96 -32.07
N ALA A 9 21.43 21.58 -32.89
CA ALA A 9 20.11 21.03 -33.21
C ALA A 9 20.21 19.61 -33.77
N GLN A 10 21.20 19.34 -34.64
CA GLN A 10 21.42 18.01 -35.21
C GLN A 10 21.80 16.97 -34.13
N GLN A 11 22.62 17.35 -33.14
CA GLN A 11 22.98 16.46 -32.04
C GLN A 11 21.76 16.14 -31.16
N ILE A 12 20.92 17.13 -30.89
CA ILE A 12 19.67 16.96 -30.13
C ILE A 12 18.71 16.02 -30.88
N GLU A 13 18.53 16.23 -32.19
CA GLU A 13 17.68 15.39 -33.03
C GLU A 13 18.17 13.94 -33.05
N ASN A 14 19.47 13.73 -33.27
CA ASN A 14 20.06 12.38 -33.29
C ASN A 14 19.86 11.67 -31.95
N ARG A 15 19.97 12.39 -30.84
CA ARG A 15 19.72 11.83 -29.51
C ARG A 15 18.24 11.51 -29.29
N ALA A 16 17.33 12.40 -29.69
CA ALA A 16 15.90 12.16 -29.59
C ALA A 16 15.48 10.91 -30.37
N LYS A 17 16.00 10.73 -31.60
CA LYS A 17 15.80 9.49 -32.39
C LYS A 17 16.28 8.25 -31.63
N ARG A 18 17.47 8.31 -31.02
CA ARG A 18 18.01 7.20 -30.23
C ARG A 18 17.19 6.89 -28.98
N ILE A 19 16.59 7.89 -28.34
CA ILE A 19 15.63 7.69 -27.23
C ILE A 19 14.40 6.93 -27.73
N VAL A 20 13.83 7.33 -28.88
CA VAL A 20 12.69 6.64 -29.49
C VAL A 20 13.02 5.18 -29.81
N GLU A 21 14.18 4.93 -30.43
CA GLU A 21 14.64 3.57 -30.77
C GLU A 21 14.88 2.66 -29.54
N ASN A 22 15.16 3.24 -28.37
CA ASN A 22 15.45 2.51 -27.14
C ASN A 22 14.32 2.59 -26.11
N SER A 23 13.15 3.09 -26.49
CA SER A 23 11.98 3.17 -25.62
C SER A 23 10.77 2.45 -26.19
N GLY A 24 9.87 2.06 -25.30
CA GLY A 24 8.60 1.46 -25.67
C GLY A 24 7.56 1.73 -24.58
N THR A 25 6.33 2.00 -25.00
CA THR A 25 5.20 2.25 -24.11
C THR A 25 4.06 1.31 -24.45
N MET A 26 3.41 0.79 -23.42
CA MET A 26 2.18 0.02 -23.60
C MET A 26 1.23 0.28 -22.44
N GLY A 27 -0.03 0.52 -22.77
CA GLY A 27 -1.08 0.80 -21.80
C GLY A 27 -2.18 -0.25 -21.76
N VAL A 28 -2.96 -0.20 -20.70
CA VAL A 28 -4.19 -0.96 -20.50
C VAL A 28 -5.22 -0.03 -19.85
N SER A 29 -6.46 -0.10 -20.28
CA SER A 29 -7.57 0.66 -19.70
C SER A 29 -8.75 -0.24 -19.35
N LEU A 30 -9.31 -0.07 -18.17
CA LEU A 30 -10.56 -0.71 -17.75
C LEU A 30 -11.76 0.04 -18.30
N TYR A 31 -11.67 1.38 -18.39
CA TYR A 31 -12.73 2.21 -18.93
C TYR A 31 -12.13 3.28 -19.85
N PRO A 32 -12.83 3.65 -20.93
CA PRO A 32 -12.49 4.84 -21.70
C PRO A 32 -12.72 6.10 -20.87
N CYS A 33 -12.12 7.19 -21.31
CA CYS A 33 -12.42 8.47 -20.75
C CYS A 33 -13.78 9.02 -21.23
N SER A 34 -14.31 9.93 -20.43
CA SER A 34 -15.50 10.71 -20.65
C SER A 34 -15.10 12.07 -21.21
N VAL A 35 -15.59 12.40 -22.40
CA VAL A 35 -15.39 13.73 -23.00
C VAL A 35 -16.46 14.67 -22.47
N PRO A 36 -16.10 15.83 -21.88
CA PRO A 36 -17.06 16.82 -21.41
C PRO A 36 -18.10 17.17 -22.47
N GLY A 37 -19.38 17.07 -22.13
CA GLY A 37 -20.50 17.34 -23.04
C GLY A 37 -20.84 16.23 -24.03
N ARG A 38 -20.07 15.13 -24.10
CA ARG A 38 -20.32 13.98 -24.99
C ARG A 38 -20.49 12.64 -24.25
N GLY A 39 -19.94 12.52 -23.03
CA GLY A 39 -19.95 11.28 -22.26
C GLY A 39 -18.81 10.34 -22.64
N LYS A 40 -18.98 9.04 -22.38
CA LYS A 40 -17.94 8.01 -22.65
C LYS A 40 -17.60 7.93 -24.14
N MET A 41 -16.33 7.77 -24.49
CA MET A 41 -15.90 7.63 -25.89
C MET A 41 -16.40 6.35 -26.56
N PHE A 42 -16.48 5.25 -25.81
CA PHE A 42 -17.04 3.97 -26.25
C PHE A 42 -17.52 3.14 -25.04
N ASP A 43 -18.23 2.05 -25.29
CA ASP A 43 -18.65 1.12 -24.25
C ASP A 43 -17.61 0.03 -23.99
N MET A 44 -17.30 -0.18 -22.71
CA MET A 44 -16.47 -1.29 -22.22
C MET A 44 -17.29 -2.09 -21.20
N PRO A 45 -17.46 -3.40 -21.38
CA PRO A 45 -18.06 -4.25 -20.35
C PRO A 45 -17.23 -4.28 -19.06
N ASP A 46 -17.88 -4.34 -17.90
CA ASP A 46 -17.22 -4.26 -16.58
C ASP A 46 -16.17 -5.37 -16.32
N ASN A 47 -16.29 -6.49 -17.02
CA ASN A 47 -15.36 -7.63 -16.92
C ASN A 47 -14.27 -7.61 -17.99
N MET A 48 -14.15 -6.53 -18.78
CA MET A 48 -13.20 -6.41 -19.87
C MET A 48 -12.21 -5.26 -19.65
N MET A 49 -11.08 -5.35 -20.32
CA MET A 49 -10.07 -4.30 -20.41
C MET A 49 -9.58 -4.19 -21.85
N GLU A 50 -9.23 -2.97 -22.25
CA GLU A 50 -8.60 -2.70 -23.53
C GLU A 50 -7.08 -2.69 -23.34
N VAL A 51 -6.38 -3.51 -24.11
CA VAL A 51 -4.93 -3.58 -24.10
C VAL A 51 -4.40 -2.80 -25.30
N GLY A 52 -3.52 -1.83 -25.03
CA GLY A 52 -2.94 -0.95 -26.04
C GLY A 52 -3.83 0.23 -26.43
N LEU A 53 -4.78 0.64 -25.58
CA LEU A 53 -5.64 1.80 -25.84
C LEU A 53 -4.83 3.08 -26.07
N GLY A 54 -5.22 3.87 -27.08
CA GLY A 54 -4.68 5.20 -27.31
C GLY A 54 -5.16 6.24 -26.29
N ILE A 55 -4.45 7.37 -26.20
CA ILE A 55 -4.75 8.45 -25.25
C ILE A 55 -6.00 9.27 -25.64
N HIS A 56 -6.55 9.08 -26.84
CA HIS A 56 -7.82 9.68 -27.26
C HIS A 56 -8.91 8.62 -27.46
N GLY A 57 -8.79 7.47 -26.79
CA GLY A 57 -9.76 6.39 -26.85
C GLY A 57 -9.75 5.63 -28.17
N GLU A 58 -8.67 5.73 -28.94
CA GLU A 58 -8.46 4.88 -30.12
C GLU A 58 -8.41 3.40 -29.68
N PRO A 59 -9.10 2.49 -30.39
CA PRO A 59 -9.11 1.07 -30.05
C PRO A 59 -7.71 0.51 -29.87
N GLY A 60 -7.55 -0.37 -28.88
CA GLY A 60 -6.29 -1.03 -28.61
C GLY A 60 -6.01 -2.16 -29.59
N CYS A 61 -4.97 -2.94 -29.29
CA CYS A 61 -4.67 -4.13 -30.08
C CYS A 61 -5.60 -5.31 -29.77
N GLU A 62 -6.18 -5.36 -28.56
CA GLU A 62 -7.02 -6.46 -28.11
C GLU A 62 -7.91 -6.04 -26.93
N ARG A 63 -9.09 -6.67 -26.84
CA ARG A 63 -9.97 -6.64 -25.67
C ARG A 63 -9.89 -7.97 -24.95
N GLU A 64 -9.62 -7.94 -23.65
CA GLU A 64 -9.45 -9.14 -22.84
C GLU A 64 -10.26 -9.04 -21.54
N THR A 65 -10.53 -10.17 -20.91
CA THR A 65 -11.10 -10.19 -19.57
C THR A 65 -10.14 -9.54 -18.58
N VAL A 66 -10.67 -8.74 -17.66
CA VAL A 66 -9.88 -8.11 -16.59
C VAL A 66 -9.08 -9.16 -15.83
N MET A 67 -7.81 -8.85 -15.57
CA MET A 67 -6.88 -9.70 -14.84
C MET A 67 -6.42 -9.03 -13.55
N SER A 68 -5.73 -9.78 -12.69
CA SER A 68 -5.04 -9.17 -11.55
C SER A 68 -3.94 -8.21 -12.02
N ALA A 69 -3.64 -7.19 -11.21
CA ALA A 69 -2.59 -6.22 -11.46
C ALA A 69 -1.25 -6.87 -11.87
N GLY A 70 -0.82 -7.92 -11.15
CA GLY A 70 0.41 -8.65 -11.47
C GLY A 70 0.40 -9.31 -12.85
N LYS A 71 -0.74 -9.86 -13.29
CA LYS A 71 -0.89 -10.44 -14.64
C LYS A 71 -0.87 -9.36 -15.71
N ILE A 72 -1.53 -8.22 -15.48
CA ILE A 72 -1.52 -7.06 -16.38
C ILE A 72 -0.10 -6.54 -16.56
N VAL A 73 0.61 -6.27 -15.46
CA VAL A 73 2.00 -5.81 -15.48
C VAL A 73 2.90 -6.82 -16.18
N THR A 74 2.78 -8.11 -15.87
CA THR A 74 3.57 -9.16 -16.53
C THR A 74 3.37 -9.15 -18.04
N LYS A 75 2.11 -9.02 -18.50
CA LYS A 75 1.78 -8.96 -19.92
C LYS A 75 2.41 -7.75 -20.61
N ILE A 76 2.27 -6.58 -20.01
CA ILE A 76 2.87 -5.33 -20.52
C ILE A 76 4.39 -5.45 -20.58
N MET A 77 5.02 -5.83 -19.47
CA MET A 77 6.47 -5.91 -19.36
C MET A 77 7.08 -6.96 -20.30
N ASN A 78 6.43 -8.13 -20.48
CA ASN A 78 6.88 -9.13 -21.44
C ASN A 78 6.86 -8.61 -22.88
N ARG A 79 5.79 -7.88 -23.27
CA ARG A 79 5.70 -7.27 -24.61
C ARG A 79 6.75 -6.17 -24.79
N LEU A 80 6.91 -5.29 -23.80
CA LEU A 80 7.94 -4.26 -23.82
C LEU A 80 9.35 -4.85 -23.90
N GLN A 81 9.62 -5.93 -23.16
CA GLN A 81 10.89 -6.64 -23.20
C GLN A 81 11.19 -7.18 -24.60
N ASN A 82 10.18 -7.74 -25.25
CA ASN A 82 10.31 -8.27 -26.61
C ASN A 82 10.53 -7.18 -27.66
N ILE A 83 10.02 -5.96 -27.45
CA ILE A 83 10.17 -4.85 -28.40
C ILE A 83 11.48 -4.10 -28.17
N VAL A 84 11.73 -3.65 -26.94
CA VAL A 84 12.87 -2.79 -26.58
C VAL A 84 14.16 -3.61 -26.37
N LYS A 85 14.03 -4.93 -26.22
CA LYS A 85 15.14 -5.88 -26.01
C LYS A 85 16.01 -5.50 -24.81
N PHE A 86 15.40 -5.15 -23.67
CA PHE A 86 16.13 -5.03 -22.41
C PHE A 86 16.26 -6.41 -21.76
N THR A 87 17.48 -6.82 -21.43
CA THR A 87 17.75 -8.17 -20.95
C THR A 87 18.54 -8.15 -19.64
N LYS A 88 18.54 -9.29 -18.97
CA LYS A 88 19.45 -9.55 -17.86
C LYS A 88 20.89 -9.46 -18.36
N ALA A 89 21.72 -8.75 -17.62
CA ALA A 89 23.15 -8.91 -17.75
C ALA A 89 23.56 -10.25 -17.13
N THR A 90 23.93 -11.21 -17.98
CA THR A 90 24.54 -12.48 -17.56
C THR A 90 26.01 -12.26 -17.19
N GLN A 91 26.61 -13.15 -16.40
CA GLN A 91 28.06 -13.07 -16.10
C GLN A 91 28.92 -13.05 -17.37
N THR A 92 28.54 -13.84 -18.38
CA THR A 92 29.24 -13.89 -19.68
C THR A 92 29.05 -12.60 -20.47
N THR A 93 27.85 -12.03 -20.47
CA THR A 93 27.61 -10.75 -21.16
C THR A 93 28.25 -9.58 -20.43
N ARG A 94 28.41 -9.59 -19.10
CA ARG A 94 29.10 -8.51 -18.35
C ARG A 94 30.53 -8.26 -18.80
N ILE A 95 31.20 -9.29 -19.32
CA ILE A 95 32.57 -9.20 -19.84
C ILE A 95 32.60 -8.41 -21.17
N PHE A 96 31.53 -8.49 -21.96
CA PHE A 96 31.45 -7.87 -23.31
C PHE A 96 30.50 -6.67 -23.38
N PHE A 97 29.52 -6.57 -22.48
CA PHE A 97 28.43 -5.61 -22.43
C PHE A 97 28.09 -5.30 -20.95
N PRO A 98 28.26 -4.06 -20.49
CA PRO A 98 27.93 -3.69 -19.11
C PRO A 98 26.42 -3.88 -18.81
N ASP A 99 26.07 -3.96 -17.52
CA ASP A 99 24.66 -3.96 -17.09
C ASP A 99 23.94 -2.76 -17.74
N GLN A 100 22.88 -3.01 -18.51
CA GLN A 100 22.05 -1.97 -19.11
C GLN A 100 20.77 -1.81 -18.29
N PRO A 101 20.76 -0.94 -17.27
CA PRO A 101 19.56 -0.71 -16.50
C PRO A 101 18.52 0.04 -17.36
N ILE A 102 17.30 0.07 -16.85
CA ILE A 102 16.19 0.76 -17.50
C ILE A 102 15.75 1.99 -16.70
N VAL A 103 15.17 2.95 -17.39
CA VAL A 103 14.24 3.92 -16.81
C VAL A 103 12.84 3.35 -16.98
N LEU A 104 12.08 3.28 -15.89
CA LEU A 104 10.70 2.81 -15.89
C LEU A 104 9.78 3.98 -15.53
N LEU A 105 8.82 4.27 -16.38
CA LEU A 105 7.74 5.23 -16.11
C LEU A 105 6.42 4.47 -16.03
N ILE A 106 5.72 4.63 -14.91
CA ILE A 106 4.38 4.11 -14.65
C ILE A 106 3.44 5.31 -14.65
N ASN A 107 2.67 5.45 -15.72
CA ASN A 107 1.82 6.59 -15.96
C ASN A 107 0.35 6.25 -15.71
N ASN A 108 -0.35 7.14 -15.02
CA ASN A 108 -1.78 7.13 -14.80
C ASN A 108 -2.49 7.86 -15.95
N LEU A 109 -3.48 7.23 -16.57
CA LEU A 109 -4.29 7.86 -17.62
C LEU A 109 -5.32 8.85 -17.06
N GLY A 110 -5.48 8.92 -15.74
CA GLY A 110 -6.18 9.98 -15.03
C GLY A 110 -7.18 9.47 -14.00
N GLY A 111 -7.83 8.33 -14.26
CA GLY A 111 -8.87 7.75 -13.42
C GLY A 111 -8.41 6.71 -12.40
N VAL A 112 -7.12 6.34 -12.36
CA VAL A 112 -6.60 5.32 -11.42
C VAL A 112 -6.32 5.96 -10.05
N SER A 113 -6.75 5.32 -8.97
CA SER A 113 -6.48 5.79 -7.60
C SER A 113 -5.00 5.65 -7.22
N GLN A 114 -4.56 6.40 -6.21
CA GLN A 114 -3.17 6.29 -5.72
C GLN A 114 -2.87 4.93 -5.08
N LEU A 115 -3.87 4.26 -4.50
CA LEU A 115 -3.73 2.90 -3.97
C LEU A 115 -3.47 1.90 -5.08
N GLU A 116 -4.24 1.96 -6.17
CA GLU A 116 -4.03 1.13 -7.35
C GLU A 116 -2.68 1.42 -8.01
N MET A 117 -2.29 2.69 -8.14
CA MET A 117 -0.95 3.06 -8.65
C MET A 117 0.17 2.48 -7.77
N GLY A 118 0.00 2.45 -6.45
CA GLY A 118 0.92 1.79 -5.52
C GLY A 118 1.03 0.28 -5.76
N ILE A 119 -0.08 -0.40 -6.03
CA ILE A 119 -0.10 -1.83 -6.39
C ILE A 119 0.62 -2.06 -7.72
N ILE A 120 0.32 -1.27 -8.76
CA ILE A 120 0.98 -1.36 -10.07
C ILE A 120 2.48 -1.11 -9.95
N LYS A 121 2.90 -0.10 -9.17
CA LYS A 121 4.31 0.17 -8.86
C LYS A 121 4.99 -1.04 -8.23
N SER A 122 4.36 -1.63 -7.21
CA SER A 122 4.87 -2.82 -6.52
C SER A 122 5.03 -4.01 -7.46
N GLU A 123 4.01 -4.32 -8.26
CA GLU A 123 4.05 -5.43 -9.22
C GLU A 123 5.10 -5.21 -10.31
N ALA A 124 5.29 -3.98 -10.80
CA ALA A 124 6.29 -3.68 -11.83
C ALA A 124 7.73 -3.81 -11.29
N VAL A 125 7.99 -3.31 -10.08
CA VAL A 125 9.28 -3.48 -9.41
C VAL A 125 9.55 -4.96 -9.13
N LYS A 126 8.55 -5.69 -8.61
CA LYS A 126 8.64 -7.14 -8.35
C LYS A 126 8.93 -7.92 -9.62
N TRP A 127 8.24 -7.61 -10.72
CA TRP A 127 8.50 -8.23 -12.02
C TRP A 127 9.96 -7.99 -12.46
N CYS A 128 10.46 -6.75 -12.36
CA CYS A 128 11.86 -6.45 -12.71
C CYS A 128 12.87 -7.23 -11.85
N LEU A 129 12.63 -7.32 -10.53
CA LEU A 129 13.47 -8.09 -9.60
C LEU A 129 13.51 -9.57 -9.97
N GLN A 130 12.35 -10.18 -10.23
CA GLN A 130 12.23 -11.59 -10.64
C GLN A 130 12.97 -11.88 -11.95
N HIS A 131 12.99 -10.92 -12.87
CA HIS A 131 13.67 -11.03 -14.16
C HIS A 131 15.13 -10.53 -14.14
N SER A 132 15.66 -10.17 -12.95
CA SER A 132 17.01 -9.62 -12.78
C SER A 132 17.29 -8.36 -13.62
N ILE A 133 16.28 -7.52 -13.82
CA ILE A 133 16.38 -6.24 -14.52
C ILE A 133 16.61 -5.14 -13.50
N THR A 134 17.65 -4.33 -13.74
CA THR A 134 17.96 -3.19 -12.88
C THR A 134 17.18 -1.97 -13.35
N ILE A 135 16.41 -1.36 -12.45
CA ILE A 135 15.77 -0.07 -12.69
C ILE A 135 16.72 1.01 -12.16
N ALA A 136 17.22 1.90 -13.03
CA ALA A 136 18.05 3.03 -12.62
C ALA A 136 17.20 4.21 -12.13
N ARG A 137 16.07 4.46 -12.80
CA ARG A 137 15.14 5.54 -12.48
C ARG A 137 13.72 5.05 -12.58
N LEU A 138 12.90 5.40 -11.60
CA LEU A 138 11.48 5.07 -11.57
C LEU A 138 10.66 6.35 -11.46
N LEU A 139 9.75 6.54 -12.40
CA LEU A 139 8.74 7.58 -12.38
C LEU A 139 7.38 6.89 -12.18
N CYS A 140 6.55 7.40 -11.28
CA CYS A 140 5.22 6.87 -11.04
C CYS A 140 4.26 8.02 -10.73
N GLY A 141 3.24 8.21 -11.55
CA GLY A 141 2.33 9.34 -11.40
C GLY A 141 1.54 9.65 -12.67
N THR A 142 1.11 10.89 -12.78
CA THR A 142 0.24 11.36 -13.86
C THR A 142 1.05 12.27 -14.79
N TYR A 143 1.57 11.72 -15.89
CA TYR A 143 2.45 12.44 -16.82
C TYR A 143 1.77 12.69 -18.17
N MET A 144 0.98 11.73 -18.66
CA MET A 144 0.21 11.83 -19.90
C MET A 144 -1.14 11.16 -19.73
N THR A 145 -2.18 11.96 -19.54
CA THR A 145 -3.54 11.49 -19.27
C THR A 145 -4.38 11.31 -20.53
N SER A 146 -5.45 10.53 -20.40
CA SER A 146 -6.65 10.57 -21.22
C SER A 146 -7.82 10.99 -20.32
N LEU A 147 -7.90 12.29 -19.95
CA LEU A 147 -8.92 12.83 -19.04
C LEU A 147 -9.12 12.01 -17.75
N ASP A 148 -10.30 11.41 -17.55
CA ASP A 148 -10.68 10.52 -16.43
C ASP A 148 -10.49 9.03 -16.75
N GLY A 149 -9.73 8.71 -17.80
CA GLY A 149 -9.50 7.33 -18.26
C GLY A 149 -8.92 6.46 -17.15
N HIS A 150 -9.65 5.40 -16.79
CA HIS A 150 -9.23 4.45 -15.75
C HIS A 150 -8.29 3.40 -16.36
N GLY A 151 -7.05 3.81 -16.56
CA GLY A 151 -6.02 2.96 -17.13
C GLY A 151 -4.61 3.43 -16.78
N ILE A 152 -3.66 2.58 -17.13
CA ILE A 152 -2.23 2.80 -16.89
C ILE A 152 -1.46 2.66 -18.20
N SER A 153 -0.27 3.25 -18.25
CA SER A 153 0.74 2.89 -19.25
C SER A 153 2.10 2.73 -18.61
N LEU A 154 2.83 1.69 -19.00
CA LEU A 154 4.23 1.51 -18.62
C LEU A 154 5.09 1.88 -19.82
N THR A 155 6.10 2.70 -19.56
CA THR A 155 7.14 3.06 -20.52
C THR A 155 8.47 2.56 -19.99
N VAL A 156 9.20 1.86 -20.84
CA VAL A 156 10.59 1.46 -20.58
C VAL A 156 11.49 2.23 -21.52
N LEU A 157 12.56 2.81 -20.99
CA LEU A 157 13.68 3.33 -21.77
C LEU A 157 14.94 2.55 -21.35
N LYS A 158 15.52 1.81 -22.29
CA LYS A 158 16.79 1.10 -22.07
C LYS A 158 17.93 2.11 -22.05
N GLN A 159 18.78 2.05 -21.03
CA GLN A 159 19.96 2.90 -20.99
C GLN A 159 20.94 2.51 -22.11
N PHE A 160 21.26 3.48 -22.97
CA PHE A 160 22.22 3.31 -24.07
C PHE A 160 23.51 4.14 -23.91
N ASP A 161 23.53 5.08 -22.96
CA ASP A 161 24.71 5.82 -22.51
C ASP A 161 24.53 6.31 -21.06
N GLU A 162 25.60 6.76 -20.39
CA GLU A 162 25.53 7.23 -18.99
C GLU A 162 24.84 8.60 -18.85
N GLU A 163 25.08 9.47 -19.82
CA GLU A 163 24.62 10.86 -19.81
C GLU A 163 23.09 10.98 -19.93
N ILE A 164 22.37 9.99 -20.49
CA ILE A 164 20.90 10.03 -20.55
C ILE A 164 20.27 10.11 -19.15
N LEU A 165 20.87 9.47 -18.15
CA LEU A 165 20.38 9.54 -16.78
C LEU A 165 20.68 10.91 -16.15
N GLU A 166 21.82 11.51 -16.47
CA GLU A 166 22.16 12.87 -16.03
C GLU A 166 21.20 13.90 -16.64
N LEU A 167 20.84 13.73 -17.92
CA LEU A 167 19.87 14.57 -18.61
C LEU A 167 18.46 14.42 -18.04
N LEU A 168 18.08 13.22 -17.63
CA LEU A 168 16.79 12.96 -16.99
C LEU A 168 16.70 13.55 -15.56
N ASP A 169 17.83 13.52 -14.84
CA ASP A 169 17.98 14.07 -13.49
C ASP A 169 18.18 15.60 -13.49
N ALA A 170 18.39 16.21 -14.64
CA ALA A 170 18.66 17.64 -14.74
C ALA A 170 17.50 18.47 -14.18
N PRO A 171 17.77 19.54 -13.42
CA PRO A 171 16.73 20.37 -12.85
C PRO A 171 15.89 21.02 -13.95
N THR A 172 14.59 21.11 -13.70
CA THR A 172 13.63 21.77 -14.58
C THR A 172 12.54 22.44 -13.75
N SER A 173 11.98 23.54 -14.28
CA SER A 173 10.82 24.22 -13.70
C SER A 173 9.50 23.75 -14.30
N ALA A 174 9.51 22.67 -15.10
CA ALA A 174 8.31 22.13 -15.72
C ALA A 174 7.33 21.60 -14.64
N PRO A 175 6.08 22.08 -14.58
CA PRO A 175 5.18 21.81 -13.46
C PRO A 175 4.75 20.34 -13.34
N GLY A 176 4.76 19.59 -14.44
CA GLY A 176 4.42 18.16 -14.47
C GLY A 176 5.62 17.22 -14.35
N TRP A 177 6.84 17.74 -14.14
CA TRP A 177 8.03 16.91 -14.05
C TRP A 177 8.41 16.65 -12.59
N HIS A 178 8.18 15.43 -12.14
CA HIS A 178 8.67 14.97 -10.84
C HIS A 178 10.05 14.33 -10.99
N VAL A 179 10.96 14.65 -10.07
CA VAL A 179 12.31 14.06 -10.03
C VAL A 179 12.16 12.53 -9.90
N PRO A 180 12.79 11.73 -10.79
CA PRO A 180 12.65 10.28 -10.72
C PRO A 180 13.24 9.69 -9.44
N ASP A 181 12.58 8.66 -8.90
CA ASP A 181 13.13 7.84 -7.82
C ASP A 181 14.39 7.13 -8.31
N LYS A 182 15.51 7.29 -7.61
CA LYS A 182 16.77 6.63 -7.94
C LYS A 182 16.81 5.26 -7.28
N LEU A 183 16.67 4.21 -8.09
CA LEU A 183 16.75 2.82 -7.64
C LEU A 183 18.08 2.22 -8.12
N GLY A 184 18.75 1.41 -7.29
CA GLY A 184 20.02 0.75 -7.64
C GLY A 184 21.25 1.18 -6.80
N LYS A 185 22.44 0.70 -7.18
CA LYS A 185 23.67 0.81 -6.37
C LYS A 185 24.14 2.28 -6.18
N PRO A 186 24.84 2.59 -5.06
CA PRO A 186 25.14 3.96 -4.60
C PRO A 186 25.89 4.88 -5.57
N LYS A 187 26.60 4.38 -6.59
CA LYS A 187 27.23 5.25 -7.60
C LYS A 187 26.22 6.04 -8.43
N ALA A 188 24.96 5.63 -8.44
CA ALA A 188 23.84 6.37 -9.05
C ALA A 188 22.96 7.10 -8.01
N ALA A 189 23.32 7.06 -6.73
CA ALA A 189 22.63 7.76 -5.63
C ALA A 189 23.43 9.02 -5.23
N PRO A 190 22.78 10.10 -4.77
CA PRO A 190 23.50 11.31 -4.36
C PRO A 190 24.48 11.02 -3.22
N PRO A 191 25.60 11.76 -3.10
CA PRO A 191 26.35 11.78 -1.86
C PRO A 191 25.40 12.29 -0.77
N GLU A 192 25.19 11.51 0.29
CA GLU A 192 24.46 11.96 1.47
C GLU A 192 25.16 13.20 2.03
N LYS A 193 24.63 14.37 1.67
CA LYS A 193 24.84 15.63 2.39
C LYS A 193 23.48 16.15 2.78
N GLY A 194 23.01 15.64 3.90
CA GLY A 194 21.74 15.99 4.50
C GLY A 194 21.40 14.89 5.47
N GLU A 195 21.51 15.18 6.76
CA GLU A 195 21.10 14.28 7.83
C GLU A 195 19.75 13.66 7.46
N LEU A 196 19.71 12.32 7.32
CA LEU A 196 18.45 11.62 7.48
C LEU A 196 17.98 11.97 8.89
N SER A 197 17.06 12.92 8.99
CA SER A 197 16.17 13.01 10.14
C SER A 197 15.40 11.70 10.13
N THR A 198 15.98 10.72 10.81
CA THR A 198 15.28 9.53 11.25
C THR A 198 14.13 10.09 12.08
N LEU A 199 12.95 10.14 11.48
CA LEU A 199 11.71 10.33 12.21
C LEU A 199 11.59 9.11 13.11
N GLN A 200 12.24 9.22 14.28
CA GLN A 200 11.99 8.34 15.40
C GLN A 200 10.54 8.60 15.78
N TYR A 201 9.68 7.71 15.32
CA TYR A 201 8.35 7.58 15.86
C TYR A 201 8.50 7.07 17.30
N SER A 202 8.60 8.01 18.25
CA SER A 202 8.50 7.73 19.68
C SER A 202 7.03 7.51 20.03
N GLY A 203 6.45 6.45 19.50
CA GLY A 203 5.17 5.90 19.91
C GLY A 203 5.42 4.46 20.36
N GLY A 204 5.55 4.24 21.67
CA GLY A 204 5.79 2.93 22.27
C GLY A 204 4.59 1.99 22.15
N GLY A 205 4.23 1.62 20.93
CA GLY A 205 3.26 0.56 20.64
C GLY A 205 3.98 -0.77 20.47
N VAL A 206 3.70 -1.71 21.36
CA VAL A 206 4.16 -3.10 21.24
C VAL A 206 3.45 -3.76 20.06
N LEU A 207 4.21 -4.26 19.09
CA LEU A 207 3.72 -5.00 17.95
C LEU A 207 3.48 -6.46 18.38
N PHE A 208 2.23 -6.92 18.41
CA PHE A 208 1.91 -8.33 18.66
C PHE A 208 1.91 -9.11 17.34
N THR A 209 2.66 -10.22 17.29
CA THR A 209 2.56 -11.18 16.19
C THR A 209 1.77 -12.41 16.61
N LYS A 210 1.04 -13.01 15.66
CA LYS A 210 0.15 -14.14 15.88
C LYS A 210 0.99 -15.39 16.20
N GLY A 211 1.28 -15.61 17.48
CA GLY A 211 2.09 -16.74 17.95
C GLY A 211 2.74 -16.59 19.33
N ASP A 212 2.76 -15.38 19.91
CA ASP A 212 3.40 -15.16 21.21
C ASP A 212 2.53 -15.69 22.36
N SER A 213 3.05 -16.68 23.09
CA SER A 213 2.43 -17.18 24.31
C SER A 213 2.67 -16.22 25.47
N ILE A 214 1.59 -15.91 26.20
CA ILE A 214 1.45 -14.93 27.30
C ILE A 214 2.43 -15.14 28.47
N THR A 215 3.17 -16.24 28.50
CA THR A 215 4.03 -16.62 29.63
C THR A 215 5.32 -15.80 29.75
N SER A 216 5.76 -15.08 28.72
CA SER A 216 7.03 -14.34 28.73
C SER A 216 6.96 -12.92 29.30
N PHE A 217 5.76 -12.34 29.48
CA PHE A 217 5.59 -10.97 29.98
C PHE A 217 5.63 -10.83 31.52
N LEU A 218 5.60 -11.95 32.25
CA LEU A 218 5.51 -11.98 33.71
C LEU A 218 6.79 -11.50 34.45
N HIS A 219 7.92 -11.27 33.75
CA HIS A 219 9.20 -10.98 34.40
C HIS A 219 9.67 -9.52 34.38
N SER A 220 8.93 -8.58 33.77
CA SER A 220 9.31 -7.16 33.77
C SER A 220 8.18 -6.25 34.23
N SER A 221 7.66 -6.50 35.44
CA SER A 221 6.78 -5.56 36.12
C SER A 221 7.56 -4.78 37.18
N ARG A 222 7.65 -3.46 36.98
CA ARG A 222 8.04 -2.49 38.02
C ARG A 222 7.24 -2.80 39.30
N LYS A 223 7.94 -2.90 40.44
CA LYS A 223 7.35 -3.15 41.77
C LYS A 223 6.38 -2.03 42.16
N VAL A 224 5.14 -2.10 41.72
CA VAL A 224 4.02 -1.41 42.36
C VAL A 224 3.68 -2.21 43.61
N ARG A 225 3.67 -1.56 44.77
CA ARG A 225 3.40 -2.21 46.06
C ARG A 225 1.91 -2.56 46.14
N MET A 226 1.54 -3.74 45.65
CA MET A 226 0.17 -4.25 45.62
C MET A 226 -0.43 -4.38 47.04
N ARG A 227 -1.55 -3.70 47.29
CA ARG A 227 -2.39 -3.98 48.46
C ARG A 227 -3.32 -5.14 48.11
N ARG A 228 -2.93 -6.35 48.53
CA ARG A 228 -3.77 -7.55 48.47
C ARG A 228 -5.05 -7.34 49.29
N TRP A 229 -6.20 -7.76 48.77
CA TRP A 229 -7.42 -7.84 49.58
C TRP A 229 -7.15 -8.80 50.74
N ARG A 230 -7.49 -8.39 51.97
CA ARG A 230 -6.97 -9.02 53.20
C ARG A 230 -7.87 -10.12 53.77
N CYS A 231 -9.07 -10.34 53.22
CA CYS A 231 -10.04 -11.28 53.79
C CYS A 231 -10.98 -11.85 52.72
N SER A 232 -11.43 -13.10 52.90
CA SER A 232 -12.37 -13.83 52.03
C SER A 232 -13.69 -13.08 51.81
N GLU A 233 -14.12 -12.28 52.78
CA GLU A 233 -15.31 -11.44 52.70
C GLU A 233 -15.26 -10.44 51.53
N GLN A 234 -14.07 -9.89 51.22
CA GLN A 234 -13.93 -8.93 50.12
C GLN A 234 -14.05 -9.63 48.76
N GLU A 235 -13.48 -10.82 48.61
CA GLU A 235 -13.59 -11.63 47.40
C GLU A 235 -15.05 -12.00 47.11
N ASP A 236 -15.80 -12.37 48.16
CA ASP A 236 -17.23 -12.66 48.07
C ASP A 236 -18.05 -11.44 47.65
N ILE A 237 -17.74 -10.26 48.18
CA ILE A 237 -18.38 -9.00 47.76
C ILE A 237 -18.06 -8.71 46.30
N GLY A 238 -16.80 -8.81 45.89
CA GLY A 238 -16.38 -8.58 44.50
C GLY A 238 -17.11 -9.50 43.52
N ARG A 239 -17.22 -10.79 43.86
CA ARG A 239 -17.94 -11.78 43.06
C ARG A 239 -19.43 -11.45 42.94
N LYS A 240 -20.08 -11.07 44.05
CA LYS A 240 -21.49 -10.64 44.05
C LYS A 240 -21.70 -9.39 43.20
N CYS A 241 -20.80 -8.41 43.28
CA CYS A 241 -20.88 -7.19 42.47
C CYS A 241 -20.74 -7.48 40.98
N VAL A 242 -19.71 -8.24 40.57
CA VAL A 242 -19.50 -8.59 39.15
C VAL A 242 -20.69 -9.40 38.62
N ASN A 243 -21.20 -10.36 39.39
CA ASN A 243 -22.37 -11.15 39.00
C ASN A 243 -23.62 -10.28 38.80
N ALA A 244 -23.92 -9.40 39.76
CA ALA A 244 -25.08 -8.50 39.67
C ALA A 244 -25.01 -7.54 38.47
N VAL A 245 -23.81 -7.01 38.16
CA VAL A 245 -23.61 -6.16 36.98
C VAL A 245 -23.81 -6.96 35.70
N CYS A 246 -23.24 -8.17 35.59
CA CYS A 246 -23.39 -9.02 34.41
C CYS A 246 -24.85 -9.41 34.17
N GLU A 247 -25.57 -9.83 35.21
CA GLU A 247 -27.00 -10.15 35.14
C GLU A 247 -27.82 -8.93 34.67
N LYS A 248 -27.50 -7.74 35.16
CA LYS A 248 -28.18 -6.51 34.75
C LYS A 248 -27.89 -6.15 33.30
N MET A 249 -26.65 -6.29 32.84
CA MET A 249 -26.26 -6.05 31.44
C MET A 249 -26.99 -7.00 30.48
N ILE A 250 -27.08 -8.29 30.82
CA ILE A 250 -27.83 -9.28 30.05
C ILE A 250 -29.33 -8.95 30.04
N ALA A 251 -29.91 -8.61 31.20
CA ALA A 251 -31.32 -8.28 31.31
C ALA A 251 -31.71 -7.01 30.52
N MET A 252 -30.77 -6.09 30.34
CA MET A 252 -30.98 -4.84 29.58
C MET A 252 -30.72 -4.98 28.08
N GLU A 253 -30.34 -6.15 27.57
CA GLU A 253 -29.98 -6.38 26.17
C GLU A 253 -31.02 -5.81 25.18
N ALA A 254 -32.29 -6.22 25.32
CA ALA A 254 -33.35 -5.80 24.42
C ALA A 254 -33.68 -4.29 24.53
N GLU A 255 -33.60 -3.73 25.74
CA GLU A 255 -33.86 -2.32 26.00
C GLU A 255 -32.75 -1.44 25.42
N LEU A 256 -31.49 -1.82 25.64
CA LEU A 256 -30.33 -1.12 25.10
C LEU A 256 -30.28 -1.19 23.58
N ASN A 257 -30.58 -2.35 22.98
CA ASN A 257 -30.70 -2.46 21.52
C ASN A 257 -31.83 -1.59 20.96
N ALA A 258 -32.96 -1.50 21.66
CA ALA A 258 -34.08 -0.65 21.24
C ALA A 258 -33.73 0.85 21.30
N LEU A 259 -33.04 1.29 22.36
CA LEU A 259 -32.54 2.66 22.47
C LEU A 259 -31.49 2.98 21.41
N ASP A 260 -30.57 2.05 21.18
CA ASP A 260 -29.49 2.20 20.22
C ASP A 260 -30.02 2.20 18.77
N SER A 261 -31.02 1.38 18.44
CA SER A 261 -31.64 1.35 17.12
C SER A 261 -32.27 2.69 16.68
N ALA A 262 -32.51 3.62 17.60
CA ALA A 262 -33.06 4.94 17.26
C ALA A 262 -32.05 5.84 16.52
N ALA A 263 -30.74 5.64 16.73
CA ALA A 263 -29.69 6.48 16.15
C ALA A 263 -28.36 5.75 15.85
N GLY A 264 -28.27 4.46 16.12
CA GLY A 264 -27.13 3.57 15.94
C GLY A 264 -27.50 2.30 15.16
N ASP A 265 -26.67 1.27 15.27
CA ASP A 265 -26.86 -0.02 14.60
C ASP A 265 -27.71 -1.02 15.40
N GLY A 266 -28.03 -0.68 16.66
CA GLY A 266 -28.96 -1.45 17.48
C GLY A 266 -28.32 -2.67 18.11
N ASP A 267 -26.99 -2.69 18.26
CA ASP A 267 -26.23 -3.82 18.80
C ASP A 267 -25.63 -3.59 20.19
N CYS A 268 -25.74 -2.37 20.74
CA CYS A 268 -25.13 -1.99 22.03
C CYS A 268 -25.48 -2.95 23.18
N GLY A 269 -26.75 -3.33 23.30
CA GLY A 269 -27.20 -4.30 24.30
C GLY A 269 -26.65 -5.69 24.05
N THR A 270 -26.60 -6.13 22.79
CA THR A 270 -26.00 -7.42 22.39
C THR A 270 -24.52 -7.48 22.75
N THR A 271 -23.77 -6.41 22.45
CA THR A 271 -22.35 -6.27 22.76
C THR A 271 -22.11 -6.36 24.27
N PHE A 272 -22.84 -5.60 25.09
CA PHE A 272 -22.69 -5.66 26.55
C PHE A 272 -23.17 -6.97 27.18
N ALA A 273 -24.24 -7.58 26.67
CA ALA A 273 -24.70 -8.89 27.10
C ALA A 273 -23.68 -9.99 26.78
N GLN A 274 -23.01 -9.92 25.64
CA GLN A 274 -21.96 -10.87 25.26
C GLN A 274 -20.72 -10.75 26.17
N ALA A 275 -20.33 -9.52 26.54
CA ALA A 275 -19.27 -9.29 27.52
C ALA A 275 -19.63 -9.92 28.88
N ALA A 276 -20.84 -9.64 29.35
CA ALA A 276 -21.36 -10.14 30.62
C ALA A 276 -21.45 -11.67 30.67
N ARG A 277 -21.94 -12.33 29.60
CA ARG A 277 -21.95 -13.80 29.50
C ARG A 277 -20.53 -14.37 29.59
N THR A 278 -19.58 -13.77 28.88
CA THR A 278 -18.18 -14.20 28.89
C THR A 278 -17.53 -14.07 30.28
N ILE A 279 -17.85 -12.99 31.01
CA ILE A 279 -17.42 -12.78 32.39
C ILE A 279 -18.03 -13.83 33.32
N MET A 280 -19.32 -14.15 33.16
CA MET A 280 -20.00 -15.17 33.94
C MET A 280 -19.43 -16.57 33.71
N GLU A 281 -19.09 -16.93 32.47
CA GLU A 281 -18.43 -18.20 32.15
C GLU A 281 -17.03 -18.31 32.79
N ARG A 282 -16.33 -17.18 32.99
CA ARG A 282 -14.99 -17.12 33.60
C ARG A 282 -15.00 -16.76 35.08
N MET A 283 -16.17 -16.73 35.72
CA MET A 283 -16.32 -16.27 37.11
C MET A 283 -15.42 -17.01 38.11
N GLU A 284 -15.17 -18.30 37.89
CA GLU A 284 -14.32 -19.12 38.77
C GLU A 284 -12.82 -18.84 38.61
N THR A 285 -12.39 -18.36 37.44
CA THR A 285 -10.97 -18.14 37.10
C THR A 285 -10.52 -16.69 37.27
N LEU A 286 -11.45 -15.75 37.44
CA LEU A 286 -11.14 -14.33 37.63
C LEU A 286 -10.43 -14.04 38.98
N PRO A 287 -9.42 -13.16 39.01
CA PRO A 287 -8.58 -12.93 40.18
C PRO A 287 -9.24 -11.95 41.18
N PHE A 288 -10.24 -12.41 41.94
CA PHE A 288 -10.93 -11.61 42.97
C PHE A 288 -10.05 -11.21 44.17
N THR A 289 -8.84 -11.77 44.29
CA THR A 289 -7.87 -11.45 45.35
C THR A 289 -7.25 -10.04 45.22
N SER A 290 -7.40 -9.41 44.05
CA SER A 290 -6.82 -8.11 43.72
C SER A 290 -7.72 -7.35 42.74
N ALA A 291 -8.24 -6.20 43.18
CA ALA A 291 -9.04 -5.31 42.32
C ALA A 291 -8.30 -4.92 41.02
N GLN A 292 -6.99 -4.69 41.08
CA GLN A 292 -6.20 -4.33 39.91
C GLN A 292 -6.18 -5.46 38.88
N GLN A 293 -5.94 -6.70 39.33
CA GLN A 293 -5.90 -7.85 38.42
C GLN A 293 -7.30 -8.16 37.89
N LEU A 294 -8.33 -8.03 38.73
CA LEU A 294 -9.71 -8.21 38.33
C LEU A 294 -10.10 -7.21 37.23
N LEU A 295 -9.89 -5.91 37.45
CA LEU A 295 -10.22 -4.88 36.47
C LEU A 295 -9.45 -5.04 35.16
N HIS A 296 -8.19 -5.48 35.22
CA HIS A 296 -7.40 -5.77 34.03
C HIS A 296 -7.94 -6.99 33.24
N ASN A 297 -8.33 -8.07 33.92
CA ASN A 297 -8.93 -9.23 33.25
C ASN A 297 -10.30 -8.90 32.66
N LEU A 298 -11.08 -8.05 33.35
CA LEU A 298 -12.34 -7.55 32.82
C LEU A 298 -12.11 -6.68 31.57
N SER A 299 -11.12 -5.78 31.57
CA SER A 299 -10.82 -4.97 30.39
C SER A 299 -10.42 -5.82 29.18
N GLU A 300 -9.61 -6.86 29.37
CA GLU A 300 -9.27 -7.80 28.28
C GLU A 300 -10.49 -8.52 27.71
N ILE A 301 -11.49 -8.84 28.55
CA ILE A 301 -12.74 -9.43 28.08
C ILE A 301 -13.54 -8.41 27.26
N PHE A 302 -13.64 -7.16 27.71
CA PHE A 302 -14.36 -6.09 26.99
C PHE A 302 -13.71 -5.73 25.64
N GLU A 303 -12.37 -5.71 25.55
CA GLU A 303 -11.67 -5.51 24.27
C GLU A 303 -12.04 -6.57 23.22
N TYR A 304 -12.36 -7.79 23.64
CA TYR A 304 -12.69 -8.90 22.74
C TYR A 304 -14.10 -8.83 22.15
N VAL A 305 -15.00 -8.05 22.75
CA VAL A 305 -16.42 -8.00 22.36
C VAL A 305 -16.64 -7.09 21.15
N GLY A 306 -15.62 -6.33 20.76
CA GLY A 306 -15.57 -5.57 19.51
C GLY A 306 -16.27 -4.21 19.59
N GLY A 307 -16.11 -3.44 18.51
CA GLY A 307 -16.67 -2.10 18.39
C GLY A 307 -16.03 -1.08 19.35
N THR A 308 -16.47 0.17 19.24
CA THR A 308 -16.07 1.23 20.18
C THR A 308 -16.71 1.08 21.57
N GLY A 309 -17.73 0.23 21.71
CA GLY A 309 -18.35 -0.06 23.01
C GLY A 309 -17.50 -0.99 23.87
N GLY A 310 -16.68 -1.85 23.25
CA GLY A 310 -15.73 -2.73 23.94
C GLY A 310 -14.34 -2.12 24.16
N ALA A 311 -13.89 -1.24 23.25
CA ALA A 311 -12.62 -0.52 23.32
C ALA A 311 -12.63 0.62 24.35
#